data_AF-A0A3B1DCE2-F1
#
_entry.id   AF-A0A3B1DCE2-F1
#
_cell.length_a   1.000
_cell.length_b   1.000
_cell.length_c   1.000
_cell.angle_alpha   90.00
_cell.angle_beta   90.00
_cell.angle_gamma   90.00
#
_symmetry.space_group_name_H-M   'P 1'
#
loop_
_entity.id
_entity.type
_entity.pdbx_description
1 polymer ?
#
loop_
_entity_poly.entity_id
_entity_poly.type
_entity_poly.pdbx_seq_one_letter_code
_entity_poly.pdbx_strand_id
1 'polypeptide(L)' 'MRLITRFELAGQTEIELYGLLREVFNELARSEPDTHQRRNALASIENIQREIGLRTPCP' A
#
# COMPACT_ATOMS: atom_id res chain seq x y z
N MET A 1 -11.00 -3.67 -2.64
CA MET A 1 -9.91 -4.43 -2.01
C MET A 1 -10.03 -4.52 -0.48
N ARG A 2 -9.34 -5.46 0.13
CA ARG A 2 -9.12 -5.57 1.58
C ARG A 2 -8.00 -4.62 2.02
N LEU A 3 -8.05 -4.08 3.24
CA LEU A 3 -6.94 -3.31 3.82
C LEU A 3 -5.69 -4.18 3.97
N ILE A 4 -4.55 -3.68 3.50
CA ILE A 4 -3.22 -4.28 3.72
C ILE A 4 -2.59 -3.62 4.95
N THR A 5 -2.23 -4.43 5.93
CA THR A 5 -1.70 -3.94 7.21
C THR A 5 -0.17 -3.96 7.22
N ARG A 6 0.44 -3.12 8.07
CA ARG A 6 1.89 -3.09 8.28
C ARG A 6 2.51 -4.46 8.62
N PHE A 7 1.77 -5.32 9.33
CA PHE A 7 2.27 -6.63 9.74
C PHE A 7 2.43 -7.57 8.54
N GLU A 8 1.54 -7.47 7.55
CA GLU A 8 1.65 -8.20 6.31
C GLU A 8 2.82 -7.69 5.46
N LEU A 9 3.06 -6.37 5.47
CA LEU A 9 4.13 -5.72 4.70
C LEU A 9 5.53 -6.02 5.25
N ALA A 10 5.67 -6.19 6.57
CA ALA A 10 6.94 -6.51 7.23
C ALA A 10 7.59 -7.80 6.69
N GLY A 11 6.78 -8.75 6.21
CA GLY A 11 7.26 -10.01 5.62
C GLY A 11 7.58 -9.95 4.12
N GLN A 12 7.22 -8.86 3.43
CA GLN A 12 7.45 -8.68 2.00
C GLN A 12 8.87 -8.20 1.72
N THR A 13 9.40 -8.45 0.53
CA THR A 13 10.62 -7.85 -0.01
C THR A 13 10.34 -6.45 -0.57
N GLU A 14 11.38 -5.66 -0.81
CA GLU A 14 11.24 -4.33 -1.41
C GLU A 14 10.55 -4.38 -2.79
N ILE A 15 10.90 -5.37 -3.63
CA ILE A 15 10.28 -5.56 -4.95
C ILE A 15 8.79 -5.83 -4.81
N GLU A 16 8.39 -6.68 -3.86
CA GLU A 16 6.99 -6.97 -3.58
C GLU A 16 6.24 -5.74 -3.05
N LEU A 17 6.87 -4.91 -2.21
CA LEU A 17 6.27 -3.66 -1.75
C LEU A 17 5.97 -2.71 -2.91
N TYR A 18 6.89 -2.53 -3.85
CA TYR A 18 6.64 -1.70 -5.04
C TYR A 18 5.59 -2.31 -5.97
N GLY A 19 5.56 -3.65 -6.10
CA GLY A 19 4.52 -4.37 -6.82
C GLY A 19 3.14 -4.11 -6.23
N LEU A 20 3.00 -4.31 -4.91
CA LEU A 20 1.78 -4.03 -4.16
C LEU A 20 1.37 -2.56 -4.29
N LEU A 21 2.32 -1.63 -4.19
CA LEU A 21 2.03 -0.20 -4.34
C LEU A 21 1.34 0.09 -5.68
N ARG A 22 1.85 -0.50 -6.77
CA ARG A 22 1.27 -0.35 -8.11
C ARG A 22 -0.13 -0.94 -8.19
N GLU A 23 -0.36 -2.12 -7.62
CA GLU A 23 -1.67 -2.77 -7.61
C GLU A 23 -2.71 -1.95 -6.83
N VAL A 24 -2.36 -1.54 -5.61
CA VAL A 24 -3.23 -0.74 -4.75
C VAL A 24 -3.53 0.62 -5.38
N PHE A 25 -2.56 1.24 -6.04
CA PHE A 25 -2.77 2.49 -6.78
C PHE A 25 -3.78 2.31 -7.92
N ASN A 26 -3.69 1.22 -8.68
CA ASN A 26 -4.65 0.93 -9.75
C ASN A 26 -6.06 0.66 -9.20
N GLU A 27 -6.16 -0.05 -8.06
CA GLU A 27 -7.44 -0.27 -7.38
C GLU A 27 -8.04 1.04 -6.87
N LEU A 28 -7.21 1.97 -6.35
CA LEU A 28 -7.66 3.30 -5.97
C LEU A 28 -8.22 4.06 -7.17
N ALA A 29 -7.51 4.04 -8.31
CA ALA A 29 -7.94 4.73 -9.53
C ALA A 29 -9.26 4.20 -10.08
N ARG A 30 -9.55 2.91 -9.89
CA ARG A 30 -10.82 2.26 -10.29
C ARG A 30 -11.94 2.41 -9.26
N SER A 31 -11.62 2.83 -8.03
CA SER A 31 -12.60 2.91 -6.95
C SER A 31 -13.45 4.18 -7.03
N GLU A 32 -14.75 4.02 -6.84
CA GLU A 32 -15.68 5.13 -6.71
C GLU A 32 -15.44 5.93 -5.41
N PRO A 33 -15.73 7.25 -5.42
CA PRO A 33 -15.69 8.10 -4.23
C PRO A 33 -16.51 7.52 -3.06
N ASP A 34 -16.10 7.85 -1.83
CA ASP A 34 -16.78 7.49 -0.57
C ASP A 34 -17.03 6.00 -0.29
N THR A 35 -16.47 5.10 -1.10
CA THR A 35 -16.55 3.66 -0.88
C THR A 35 -15.56 3.17 0.17
N HIS A 36 -15.90 2.06 0.85
CA HIS A 36 -14.97 1.37 1.75
C HIS A 36 -13.72 0.88 1.00
N GLN A 37 -13.89 0.50 -0.25
CA GLN A 37 -12.81 0.08 -1.15
C GLN A 37 -11.79 1.20 -1.34
N ARG A 38 -12.26 2.43 -1.61
CA ARG A 38 -11.39 3.61 -1.75
C ARG A 38 -10.63 3.93 -0.47
N ARG A 39 -11.30 3.91 0.68
CA ARG A 39 -10.67 4.10 2.00
C ARG A 39 -9.59 3.04 2.29
N ASN A 40 -9.89 1.78 2.00
CA ASN A 40 -8.92 0.69 2.16
C ASN A 40 -7.71 0.86 1.25
N ALA A 41 -7.91 1.28 -0.01
CA ALA A 41 -6.82 1.51 -0.94
C ALA A 41 -5.91 2.65 -0.47
N LEU A 42 -6.48 3.79 -0.05
CA LEU A 42 -5.72 4.91 0.51
C LEU A 42 -4.89 4.50 1.73
N ALA A 43 -5.50 3.83 2.70
CA ALA A 43 -4.80 3.38 3.91
C ALA A 43 -3.73 2.32 3.60
N SER A 44 -3.96 1.46 2.60
CA SER A 44 -2.95 0.48 2.15
C SER A 44 -1.76 1.16 1.47
N ILE A 45 -1.98 2.20 0.64
CA ILE A 45 -0.90 3.01 0.04
C ILE A 45 -0.04 3.64 1.13
N GLU A 46 -0.66 4.27 2.13
CA GLU A 46 0.08 4.90 3.23
C GLU A 46 0.93 3.88 3.99
N ASN A 47 0.36 2.70 4.29
CA ASN A 47 1.10 1.62 4.97
C ASN A 47 2.31 1.15 4.15
N ILE A 48 2.15 0.98 2.83
CA ILE A 48 3.22 0.53 1.93
C ILE A 48 4.32 1.59 1.83
N GLN A 49 3.97 2.86 1.61
CA GLN A 49 4.95 3.95 1.52
C GLN A 49 5.73 4.11 2.82
N ARG A 50 5.07 3.96 3.97
CA ARG A 50 5.73 3.98 5.28
C ARG A 50 6.73 2.83 5.42
N GLU A 51 6.35 1.61 5.04
CA GLU A 51 7.24 0.45 5.10
C GLU A 51 8.46 0.62 4.18
N ILE A 52 8.26 1.13 2.95
CA ILE A 52 9.36 1.44 2.03
C ILE A 52 10.30 2.48 2.66
N GLY A 53 9.75 3.58 3.20
CA GLY A 53 10.53 4.64 3.84
C GLY A 53 11.30 4.19 5.09
N LEU A 54 10.83 3.16 5.81
CA LEU A 54 11.56 2.57 6.92
C LEU A 54 12.77 1.74 6.46
N ARG A 55 12.74 1.22 5.23
CA ARG A 55 13.77 0.32 4.68
C ARG A 55 14.78 1.04 3.82
N THR A 56 14.41 2.17 3.22
CA THR A 56 15.36 3.04 2.52
C THR A 56 16.19 3.78 3.57
N PRO A 57 17.49 3.48 3.75
CA PRO A 57 18.32 4.26 4.66
C PRO A 57 18.37 5.71 4.14
N CYS A 58 18.05 6.66 5.03
CA CYS A 58 18.23 8.07 4.74
C CYS A 58 19.75 8.31 4.56
N PRO A 59 20.21 8.92 3.46
CA PRO A 59 21.61 9.29 3.29
C PRO A 59 22.06 10.37 4.29
#